data_AF-A0A2T6FWC2-F1
#
_entry.id   AF-A0A2T6FWC2-F1
#
_cell.length_a   1.000
_cell.length_b   1.000
_cell.length_c   1.000
_cell.angle_alpha   90.00
_cell.angle_beta   90.00
_cell.angle_gamma   90.00
#
_symmetry.space_group_name_H-M   'P 1'
#
loop_
_entity.id
_entity.type
_entity.pdbx_description
1 polymer ?
#
loop_
_entity_poly.entity_id
_entity_poly.type
_entity_poly.pdbx_seq_one_letter_code
_entity_poly.pdbx_strand_id
1 'polypeptide(L)'
;MLALVIIAVVVYVVIRKLMPKKVDRGDILVLPILAGYKAFTGLPKDMTILMNTELFLVCIVSIVIGVWQGISTQVYSKQGILYSKSGPSYIIAWICYLAARVLIKLIFEGSLTGGGDWLTWAGIALSSGAMSGMLYLRYPEIGKVIARGGKRE
;
A
#
# COMPACT_ATOMS: atom_id res chain seq x y z
N MET A 1 1.42 -16.24 -19.93
CA MET A 1 2.26 -15.08 -20.31
C MET A 1 1.85 -13.79 -19.59
N LEU A 2 0.56 -13.41 -19.60
CA LEU A 2 0.09 -12.13 -19.02
C LEU A 2 0.34 -12.00 -17.50
N ALA A 3 0.20 -13.10 -16.75
CA ALA A 3 0.51 -13.13 -15.31
C ALA A 3 2.00 -12.86 -14.99
N LEU A 4 2.93 -13.38 -15.78
CA LEU A 4 4.37 -13.14 -15.59
C LEU A 4 4.74 -11.68 -15.86
N VAL A 5 4.10 -11.05 -16.86
CA VAL A 5 4.29 -9.62 -17.15
C VAL A 5 3.78 -8.77 -15.98
N ILE A 6 2.61 -9.10 -15.40
CA ILE A 6 2.09 -8.40 -14.23
C ILE A 6 3.05 -8.52 -13.05
N ILE A 7 3.56 -9.73 -12.76
CA ILE A 7 4.53 -9.95 -11.68
C ILE A 7 5.80 -9.12 -11.92
N ALA A 8 6.35 -9.13 -13.13
CA ALA A 8 7.54 -8.36 -13.47
C ALA A 8 7.32 -6.85 -13.30
N VAL A 9 6.15 -6.33 -13.70
CA VAL A 9 5.78 -4.92 -13.51
C VAL A 9 5.67 -4.57 -12.02
N VAL A 10 5.03 -5.43 -11.22
CA VAL A 10 4.92 -5.22 -9.77
C VAL A 10 6.30 -5.20 -9.11
N VAL A 11 7.16 -6.18 -9.43
CA VAL A 11 8.54 -6.26 -8.92
C VAL A 11 9.33 -5.02 -9.33
N TYR A 12 9.24 -4.59 -10.59
CA TYR A 12 9.89 -3.38 -11.07
C TYR A 12 9.41 -2.14 -10.30
N VAL A 13 8.11 -1.98 -10.09
CA VAL A 13 7.54 -0.85 -9.33
C VAL A 13 8.02 -0.85 -7.87
N VAL A 14 8.12 -2.03 -7.25
CA VAL A 14 8.64 -2.18 -5.88
C VAL A 14 10.13 -1.82 -5.82
N ILE A 15 10.95 -2.30 -6.75
CA ILE A 15 12.39 -1.98 -6.82
C ILE A 15 12.59 -0.48 -7.09
N ARG A 16 11.76 0.12 -7.95
CA ARG A 16 11.83 1.56 -8.24
C ARG A 16 11.57 2.42 -7.01
N LYS A 17 10.77 1.95 -6.03
CA LYS A 17 10.56 2.66 -4.75
C LYS A 17 11.81 2.71 -3.85
N LEU A 18 12.83 1.89 -4.13
CA LEU A 18 14.12 1.92 -3.42
C LEU A 18 15.04 3.04 -3.92
N MET A 19 14.74 3.60 -5.09
CA MET A 19 15.47 4.74 -5.64
C MET A 19 14.91 6.05 -5.10
N PRO A 20 15.76 7.09 -4.92
CA PRO A 20 15.30 8.42 -4.58
C PRO A 20 14.26 8.90 -5.58
N LYS A 21 13.04 9.15 -5.12
CA LYS A 21 11.98 9.73 -5.93
C LYS A 21 11.53 11.05 -5.34
N LYS A 22 11.28 12.03 -6.21
CA LYS A 22 10.65 13.29 -5.82
C LYS A 22 9.28 12.97 -5.22
N VAL A 23 9.01 13.48 -4.02
CA VAL A 23 7.72 13.31 -3.37
C VAL A 23 6.70 14.15 -4.11
N ASP A 24 5.76 13.49 -4.77
CA ASP A 24 4.60 14.12 -5.38
C ASP A 24 3.30 13.63 -4.73
N ARG A 25 2.26 14.46 -4.75
CA ARG A 25 0.94 14.12 -4.21
C ARG A 25 0.36 12.89 -4.87
N GLY A 26 0.56 12.78 -6.19
CA GLY A 26 0.12 11.63 -6.96
C GLY A 26 0.72 10.33 -6.43
N ASP A 27 2.00 10.34 -6.06
CA ASP A 27 2.68 9.15 -5.57
C ASP A 27 2.22 8.68 -4.18
N ILE A 28 1.66 9.60 -3.39
CA ILE A 28 1.13 9.32 -2.04
C ILE A 28 -0.34 8.89 -2.12
N LEU A 29 -1.16 9.61 -2.89
CA LEU A 29 -2.62 9.44 -2.87
C LEU A 29 -3.16 8.50 -3.95
N VAL A 30 -2.50 8.37 -5.10
CA VAL A 30 -3.04 7.57 -6.22
C VAL A 30 -3.16 6.09 -5.84
N LEU A 31 -2.15 5.54 -5.18
CA LEU A 31 -2.15 4.12 -4.81
C LEU A 31 -3.29 3.75 -3.83
N PRO A 32 -3.47 4.43 -2.68
CA PRO A 32 -4.57 4.12 -1.77
C PRO A 32 -5.94 4.36 -2.40
N ILE A 33 -6.09 5.41 -3.22
CA ILE A 33 -7.36 5.70 -3.89
C ILE A 33 -7.69 4.62 -4.93
N LEU A 34 -6.74 4.26 -5.80
CA LEU A 34 -6.96 3.25 -6.85
C LEU A 34 -7.21 1.86 -6.24
N ALA A 35 -6.44 1.49 -5.23
CA ALA A 35 -6.62 0.24 -4.51
C ALA A 35 -7.97 0.23 -3.77
N GLY A 36 -8.33 1.34 -3.13
CA GLY A 36 -9.63 1.50 -2.47
C GLY A 36 -10.78 1.36 -3.46
N TYR A 37 -10.71 2.04 -4.61
CA TYR A 37 -11.69 1.91 -5.68
C TYR A 37 -11.87 0.44 -6.11
N LYS A 38 -10.77 -0.27 -6.39
CA LYS A 38 -10.83 -1.69 -6.76
C LYS A 38 -11.44 -2.55 -5.67
N ALA A 39 -11.11 -2.29 -4.40
CA ALA A 39 -11.68 -2.98 -3.26
C ALA A 39 -13.19 -2.76 -3.18
N PHE A 40 -13.66 -1.52 -3.33
CA PHE A 40 -15.07 -1.19 -3.33
C PHE A 40 -15.84 -1.82 -4.50
N THR A 41 -15.28 -1.79 -5.71
CA THR A 41 -15.94 -2.40 -6.88
C THR A 41 -15.94 -3.93 -6.83
N GLY A 42 -14.99 -4.54 -6.13
CA GLY A 42 -14.91 -5.98 -5.94
C GLY A 42 -15.64 -6.48 -4.69
N LEU A 43 -16.22 -5.57 -3.89
CA LEU A 43 -16.92 -5.91 -2.66
C LEU A 43 -18.16 -6.78 -2.98
N PRO A 44 -18.32 -7.94 -2.33
CA PRO A 44 -19.49 -8.77 -2.50
C PRO A 44 -20.71 -8.08 -1.88
N LYS A 45 -21.89 -8.25 -2.51
CA LYS A 45 -23.14 -7.65 -2.04
C LYS A 45 -23.58 -8.21 -0.69
N ASP A 46 -23.35 -9.51 -0.49
CA ASP A 46 -23.69 -10.20 0.75
C ASP A 46 -22.40 -10.54 1.50
N MET A 47 -22.28 -10.00 2.72
CA MET A 47 -21.13 -10.26 3.59
C MET A 47 -21.47 -11.33 4.61
N THR A 48 -20.76 -12.45 4.55
CA THR A 48 -20.83 -13.50 5.58
C THR A 48 -19.99 -13.14 6.79
N ILE A 49 -20.30 -13.73 7.95
CA ILE A 49 -19.50 -13.56 9.19
C ILE A 49 -18.04 -13.98 8.96
N LEU A 50 -17.82 -15.02 8.16
CA LEU A 50 -16.48 -15.50 7.80
C LEU A 50 -15.69 -14.43 7.03
N MET A 51 -16.31 -13.80 6.03
CA MET A 51 -15.68 -12.73 5.23
C MET A 51 -15.42 -11.46 6.05
N ASN A 52 -16.32 -11.11 6.97
CA ASN A 52 -16.09 -9.98 7.88
C ASN A 52 -14.89 -10.22 8.81
N THR A 53 -14.74 -11.46 9.29
CA THR A 53 -13.61 -11.85 10.14
C THR A 53 -12.29 -11.85 9.33
N GLU A 54 -12.32 -12.34 8.09
CA GLU A 54 -11.16 -12.27 7.18
C GLU A 54 -10.76 -10.81 6.92
N LEU A 55 -11.73 -9.95 6.60
CA LEU A 55 -11.50 -8.51 6.41
C LEU A 55 -10.86 -7.87 7.64
N PHE A 56 -11.37 -8.16 8.83
CA PHE A 56 -10.84 -7.62 10.07
C PHE A 56 -9.36 -7.98 10.28
N LEU A 57 -8.98 -9.23 10.05
CA LEU A 57 -7.59 -9.67 10.13
C LEU A 57 -6.71 -9.01 9.06
N VAL A 58 -7.21 -8.92 7.82
CA VAL A 58 -6.51 -8.22 6.74
C VAL A 58 -6.27 -6.75 7.10
N CYS A 59 -7.24 -6.06 7.68
CA CYS A 59 -7.10 -4.67 8.13
C CYS A 59 -5.98 -4.53 9.16
N ILE A 60 -5.94 -5.37 10.20
CA ILE A 60 -4.91 -5.33 11.24
C ILE A 60 -3.53 -5.51 10.62
N VAL A 61 -3.34 -6.57 9.84
CA VAL A 61 -2.05 -6.86 9.19
C VAL A 61 -1.63 -5.71 8.28
N SER A 62 -2.56 -5.18 7.48
CA SER A 62 -2.29 -4.10 6.53
C SER A 62 -1.84 -2.82 7.23
N ILE A 63 -2.45 -2.46 8.35
CA ILE A 63 -2.07 -1.28 9.13
C ILE A 63 -0.66 -1.47 9.69
N VAL A 64 -0.38 -2.62 10.32
CA VAL A 64 0.95 -2.91 10.89
C VAL A 64 2.04 -2.82 9.82
N ILE A 65 1.81 -3.43 8.66
CA ILE A 65 2.72 -3.37 7.51
C ILE A 65 2.88 -1.93 7.01
N GLY A 66 1.79 -1.20 6.84
CA GLY A 66 1.82 0.18 6.34
C GLY A 66 2.59 1.12 7.26
N VAL A 67 2.37 0.99 8.57
CA VAL A 67 3.13 1.73 9.59
C VAL A 67 4.62 1.39 9.51
N TRP A 68 4.96 0.10 9.43
CA TRP A 68 6.35 -0.33 9.28
C TRP A 68 7.01 0.22 8.01
N GLN A 69 6.30 0.21 6.88
CA GLN A 69 6.75 0.81 5.62
C GLN A 69 6.99 2.31 5.74
N GLY A 70 6.10 3.02 6.45
CA GLY A 70 6.23 4.46 6.71
C GLY A 70 7.43 4.80 7.59
N ILE A 71 7.63 4.07 8.69
CA ILE A 71 8.78 4.25 9.59
C ILE A 71 10.10 3.91 8.88
N SER A 72 10.08 2.93 7.98
CA SER A 72 11.25 2.52 7.21
C SER A 72 11.62 3.49 6.08
N THR A 73 10.72 4.41 5.72
CA THR A 73 10.94 5.33 4.61
C THR A 73 11.56 6.62 5.11
N GLN A 74 12.67 7.00 4.49
CA GLN A 74 13.36 8.24 4.80
C GLN A 74 12.93 9.32 3.82
N VAL A 75 12.66 10.52 4.34
CA VAL A 75 12.35 11.71 3.55
C VAL A 75 13.39 12.77 3.87
N TYR A 76 13.97 13.35 2.83
CA TYR A 76 15.00 14.37 2.95
C TYR A 76 14.79 15.46 1.90
N SER A 77 15.20 16.69 2.23
CA SER A 77 15.13 17.83 1.33
C SER A 77 16.48 18.06 0.66
N LYS A 78 16.51 18.17 -0.67
CA LYS A 78 17.70 18.57 -1.44
C LYS A 78 17.33 19.76 -2.32
N GLN A 79 17.98 20.90 -2.09
CA GLN A 79 17.73 22.15 -2.84
C GLN A 79 16.26 22.59 -2.82
N GLY A 80 15.57 22.45 -1.68
CA GLY A 80 14.15 22.82 -1.53
C GLY A 80 13.16 21.81 -2.13
N ILE A 81 13.63 20.70 -2.70
CA ILE A 81 12.80 19.61 -3.25
C ILE A 81 12.85 18.42 -2.29
N LEU A 82 11.66 17.93 -1.89
CA LEU A 82 11.51 16.75 -1.04
C LEU A 82 11.69 15.45 -1.85
N TYR A 83 12.57 14.60 -1.38
CA TYR A 83 12.79 13.25 -1.90
C TYR A 83 12.44 12.22 -0.84
N SER A 84 11.83 11.12 -1.26
CA SER A 84 11.62 9.93 -0.43
C SER A 84 12.45 8.78 -0.97
N LYS A 85 13.07 8.04 -0.07
CA LYS A 85 13.75 6.79 -0.36
C LYS A 85 13.33 5.73 0.66
N SER A 86 12.77 4.63 0.17
CA SER A 86 12.47 3.49 1.01
C SER A 86 13.69 2.55 1.08
N GLY A 87 13.99 2.04 2.27
CA GLY A 87 15.06 1.05 2.45
C GLY A 87 14.65 -0.37 2.05
N PRO A 88 15.56 -1.35 2.13
CA PRO A 88 15.28 -2.76 1.88
C PRO A 88 14.14 -3.33 2.75
N SER A 89 13.93 -2.75 3.94
CA SER A 89 12.82 -3.11 4.83
C SER A 89 11.44 -2.90 4.21
N TYR A 90 11.31 -2.03 3.20
CA TYR A 90 10.06 -1.90 2.45
C TYR A 90 9.72 -3.16 1.65
N ILE A 91 10.72 -3.81 1.03
CA ILE A 91 10.54 -5.08 0.30
C ILE A 91 10.18 -6.18 1.29
N ILE A 92 10.87 -6.24 2.43
CA ILE A 92 10.60 -7.21 3.49
C ILE A 92 9.15 -7.06 3.98
N ALA A 93 8.69 -5.84 4.24
CA ALA A 93 7.31 -5.58 4.64
C ALA A 93 6.29 -6.05 3.58
N TRP A 94 6.60 -5.87 2.28
CA TRP A 94 5.76 -6.41 1.20
C TRP A 94 5.73 -7.93 1.16
N ILE A 95 6.89 -8.59 1.31
CA ILE A 95 6.97 -10.06 1.37
C ILE A 95 6.18 -10.58 2.56
N CYS A 96 6.33 -9.97 3.74
CA CYS A 96 5.57 -10.30 4.94
C CYS A 96 4.06 -10.12 4.73
N TYR A 97 3.65 -9.03 4.07
CA TYR A 97 2.23 -8.80 3.75
C TYR A 97 1.67 -9.87 2.82
N LEU A 98 2.38 -10.20 1.74
CA LEU A 98 1.93 -11.23 0.78
C LEU A 98 1.87 -12.61 1.45
N ALA A 99 2.86 -12.96 2.27
CA ALA A 99 2.85 -14.20 3.04
C ALA A 99 1.66 -14.25 4.02
N ALA A 100 1.43 -13.18 4.78
CA ALA A 100 0.28 -13.09 5.68
C ALA A 100 -1.05 -13.18 4.93
N ARG A 101 -1.17 -12.54 3.76
CA ARG A 101 -2.38 -12.61 2.92
C ARG A 101 -2.65 -14.03 2.43
N VAL A 102 -1.60 -14.75 2.00
CA VAL A 102 -1.70 -16.16 1.58
C VAL A 102 -2.16 -17.04 2.75
N LEU A 103 -1.57 -16.86 3.94
CA LEU A 103 -1.96 -17.62 5.13
C LEU A 103 -3.41 -17.37 5.52
N ILE A 104 -3.84 -16.10 5.56
CA ILE A 104 -5.25 -15.75 5.83
C ILE A 104 -6.16 -16.41 4.80
N LYS A 105 -5.83 -16.33 3.51
CA LYS A 105 -6.65 -16.94 2.46
C LYS A 105 -6.78 -18.46 2.62
N LEU A 106 -5.68 -19.14 2.94
CA LEU A 106 -5.68 -20.58 3.18
C LEU A 106 -6.51 -20.98 4.41
N ILE A 107 -6.46 -20.20 5.49
CA ILE A 107 -7.22 -20.48 6.72
C ILE A 107 -8.73 -20.31 6.49
N PHE A 108 -9.14 -19.28 5.75
CA PHE A 108 -10.56 -18.91 5.59
C PHE A 108 -11.22 -19.56 4.37
N GLU A 109 -10.55 -19.58 3.22
CA GLU A 109 -11.11 -20.11 1.97
C GLU A 109 -10.66 -21.55 1.67
N GLY A 110 -9.63 -22.06 2.36
CA GLY A 110 -9.05 -23.39 2.08
C GLY A 110 -8.38 -23.50 0.70
N SER A 111 -8.28 -22.41 -0.05
CA SER A 111 -7.77 -22.40 -1.42
C SER A 111 -7.00 -21.11 -1.75
N LEU A 112 -6.10 -21.19 -2.73
CA LEU A 112 -5.42 -20.01 -3.27
C LEU A 112 -6.24 -19.32 -4.38
N THR A 113 -7.16 -20.06 -4.98
CA THR A 113 -8.02 -19.65 -6.09
C THR A 113 -9.46 -19.49 -5.61
N GLY A 114 -9.75 -18.35 -4.98
CA GLY A 114 -11.09 -17.99 -4.51
C GLY A 114 -11.34 -16.48 -4.59
N GLY A 115 -12.58 -16.07 -4.34
CA GLY A 115 -13.14 -14.74 -4.66
C GLY A 115 -12.68 -13.56 -3.79
N GLY A 116 -11.76 -13.75 -2.84
CA GLY A 116 -11.23 -12.72 -1.94
C GLY A 116 -10.23 -11.73 -2.55
N ASP A 117 -10.26 -11.47 -3.87
CA ASP A 117 -9.32 -10.54 -4.51
C ASP A 117 -9.53 -9.09 -4.05
N TRP A 118 -10.78 -8.72 -3.75
CA TRP A 118 -11.13 -7.40 -3.22
C TRP A 118 -10.50 -7.15 -1.84
N LEU A 119 -10.31 -8.18 -1.01
CA LEU A 119 -9.63 -8.09 0.29
C LEU A 119 -8.15 -7.75 0.13
N THR A 120 -7.51 -8.29 -0.91
CA THR A 120 -6.13 -7.94 -1.24
C THR A 120 -6.03 -6.47 -1.62
N TRP A 121 -6.95 -5.97 -2.45
CA TRP A 121 -7.01 -4.54 -2.79
C TRP A 121 -7.33 -3.67 -1.56
N ALA A 122 -8.22 -4.12 -0.67
CA ALA A 122 -8.54 -3.42 0.57
C ALA A 122 -7.29 -3.29 1.46
N GLY A 123 -6.53 -4.36 1.62
CA GLY A 123 -5.31 -4.33 2.41
C GLY A 123 -4.19 -3.50 1.78
N ILE A 124 -4.06 -3.49 0.45
CA ILE A 124 -3.15 -2.57 -0.25
C ILE A 124 -3.56 -1.10 -0.01
N ALA A 125 -4.86 -0.79 -0.07
CA ALA A 125 -5.37 0.54 0.21
C ALA A 125 -5.06 0.98 1.65
N LEU A 126 -5.32 0.10 2.62
CA LEU A 126 -5.06 0.35 4.03
C LEU A 126 -3.57 0.50 4.34
N SER A 127 -2.72 -0.40 3.84
CA SER A 127 -1.27 -0.33 4.08
C SER A 127 -0.64 0.92 3.46
N SER A 128 -1.00 1.24 2.20
CA SER A 128 -0.52 2.46 1.55
C SER A 128 -1.06 3.75 2.19
N GLY A 129 -2.32 3.73 2.65
CA GLY A 129 -2.91 4.81 3.44
C GLY A 129 -2.18 5.01 4.78
N ALA A 130 -1.95 3.93 5.53
CA ALA A 130 -1.22 3.96 6.80
C ALA A 130 0.23 4.42 6.61
N MET A 131 0.91 3.95 5.56
CA MET A 131 2.25 4.42 5.18
C MET A 131 2.24 5.93 4.92
N SER A 132 1.28 6.41 4.13
CA SER A 132 1.13 7.82 3.79
C SER A 132 0.85 8.68 5.02
N GLY A 133 -0.03 8.21 5.90
CA GLY A 133 -0.32 8.85 7.19
C GLY A 133 0.92 8.90 8.10
N MET A 134 1.66 7.80 8.20
CA MET A 134 2.89 7.76 9.00
C MET A 134 3.97 8.71 8.46
N LEU A 135 4.10 8.80 7.14
CA LEU A 135 4.98 9.78 6.49
C LEU A 135 4.55 11.21 6.79
N TYR A 136 3.25 11.51 6.75
CA TYR A 136 2.72 12.82 7.09
C TYR A 136 3.01 13.20 8.55
N LEU A 137 2.81 12.26 9.48
CA LEU A 137 3.08 12.46 10.90
C LEU A 137 4.57 12.68 11.19
N ARG A 138 5.45 11.94 10.51
CA ARG A 138 6.90 12.02 10.72
C ARG A 138 7.55 13.20 10.02
N TYR A 139 7.01 13.61 8.88
CA TYR A 139 7.55 14.68 8.04
C TYR A 139 6.43 15.67 7.68
N PRO A 140 6.11 16.63 8.57
CA PRO A 140 5.02 17.60 8.34
C PRO A 140 5.24 18.47 7.09
N GLU A 141 6.47 18.54 6.57
CA GLU A 141 6.80 19.19 5.30
C GLU A 141 6.08 18.55 4.10
N ILE A 142 5.77 17.25 4.16
CA ILE A 142 4.96 16.56 3.15
C ILE A 142 3.54 17.14 3.10
N GLY A 143 3.00 17.56 4.25
CA GLY A 143 1.71 18.24 4.32
C GLY A 143 1.69 19.54 3.51
N LYS A 144 2.81 20.28 3.48
CA LYS A 144 2.94 21.48 2.64
C LYS A 144 2.93 21.14 1.15
N VAL A 145 3.50 20.00 0.74
CA VAL A 145 3.41 19.50 -0.64
C VAL A 145 1.97 19.14 -0.98
N ILE A 146 1.28 18.41 -0.11
CA ILE A 146 -0.14 18.04 -0.24
C ILE A 146 -1.10 19.24 -0.16
N ALA A 147 -0.69 20.37 0.41
CA ALA A 147 -1.45 21.63 0.45
C ALA A 147 -1.14 22.60 -0.71
N ARG A 148 0.11 22.66 -1.23
CA ARG A 148 0.54 23.59 -2.31
C ARG A 148 0.26 23.27 -3.78
N GLY A 149 0.40 22.04 -4.28
CA GLY A 149 -0.02 21.61 -5.64
C GLY A 149 -1.48 21.86 -6.10
N GLY A 150 -2.23 22.78 -5.48
CA GLY A 150 -3.39 23.47 -6.08
C GLY A 150 -3.05 24.85 -6.69
N LYS A 151 -1.85 25.39 -6.41
CA LYS A 151 -1.30 26.57 -7.08
C LYS A 151 -0.12 26.12 -7.94
N ARG A 152 -0.40 25.84 -9.20
CA ARG A 152 0.63 25.92 -10.23
C ARG A 152 0.83 27.41 -10.50
N GLU A 153 2.02 27.92 -10.18
CA GLU A 153 2.53 29.13 -10.84
C GLU A 153 2.82 28.80 -12.30
#